data_AF-A0A6C7C2X6-F1
#
_entry.id   AF-A0A6C7C2X6-F1
#
_cell.length_a   1.000
_cell.length_b   1.000
_cell.length_c   1.000
_cell.angle_alpha   90.00
_cell.angle_beta   90.00
_cell.angle_gamma   90.00
#
_symmetry.space_group_name_H-M   'P 1'
#
loop_
_entity.id
_entity.type
_entity.pdbx_description
1 polymer ?
#
loop_
_entity_poly.entity_id
_entity_poly.type
_entity_poly.pdbx_seq_one_letter_code
_entity_poly.pdbx_strand_id
1 'polypeptide(L)'
;MQAWLPVGASGDNAARQIVASNTPHVIDEVARWMLARRFGKILHPAHGINVVRGYEGAQIRQTYKKLAAEYGIEWDGRKTTGKWDSLTPINKTISICNSALYGLTEIAIIHAGYSPYFGFMHGHSGKALVYDIADMLKFEHVTPIAFRIVADGRPNPEWRARAACARLFRRCSLLRELITLTEETMNVAFTSLATKPPRRRRKNLPGYMAKN
;
A
#
# COMPACT_ATOMS: atom_id res chain seq x y z
N MET A 1 -8.44 -10.72 27.72
CA MET A 1 -8.48 -10.97 26.27
C MET A 1 -9.76 -10.34 25.74
N GLN A 2 -9.72 -9.11 25.21
CA GLN A 2 -10.90 -8.50 24.58
C GLN A 2 -11.16 -9.24 23.27
N ALA A 3 -12.27 -9.98 23.21
CA ALA A 3 -12.63 -10.87 22.10
C ALA A 3 -13.30 -10.15 20.92
N TRP A 4 -13.56 -8.85 21.04
CA TRP A 4 -14.30 -8.08 20.05
C TRP A 4 -13.69 -6.70 19.90
N LEU A 5 -13.29 -6.34 18.68
CA LEU A 5 -12.86 -4.98 18.37
C LEU A 5 -14.12 -4.19 17.96
N PRO A 6 -14.46 -3.08 18.64
CA PRO A 6 -15.63 -2.28 18.29
C PRO A 6 -15.49 -1.75 16.85
N VAL A 7 -16.59 -1.67 16.10
CA VAL A 7 -16.58 -1.11 14.74
C VAL A 7 -16.42 0.41 14.85
N GLY A 8 -15.39 0.97 14.19
CA GLY A 8 -15.16 2.41 14.15
C GLY A 8 -16.31 3.16 13.45
N ALA A 9 -16.68 4.35 13.96
CA ALA A 9 -17.78 5.19 13.45
C ALA A 9 -17.70 5.38 11.92
N SER A 10 -18.71 4.91 11.19
CA SER A 10 -18.50 4.51 9.77
C SER A 10 -19.06 5.45 8.70
N GLY A 11 -19.95 6.39 9.02
CA GLY A 11 -20.57 7.29 8.03
C GLY A 11 -19.70 8.50 7.68
N ASP A 12 -19.46 9.36 8.65
CA ASP A 12 -18.75 10.64 8.46
C ASP A 12 -17.29 10.43 8.04
N ASN A 13 -16.65 9.37 8.55
CA ASN A 13 -15.28 9.01 8.18
C ASN A 13 -15.18 8.61 6.71
N ALA A 14 -16.15 7.84 6.19
CA ALA A 14 -16.18 7.48 4.78
C ALA A 14 -16.38 8.70 3.87
N ALA A 15 -17.26 9.63 4.24
CA ALA A 15 -17.47 10.87 3.48
C ALA A 15 -16.19 11.73 3.44
N ARG A 16 -15.54 11.93 4.59
CA ARG A 16 -14.27 12.65 4.69
C ARG A 16 -13.15 11.98 3.91
N GLN A 17 -13.09 10.64 3.95
CA GLN A 17 -12.13 9.85 3.19
C GLN A 17 -12.29 10.09 1.69
N ILE A 18 -13.51 10.07 1.15
CA ILE A 18 -13.78 10.32 -0.28
C ILE A 18 -13.27 11.70 -0.69
N VAL A 19 -13.51 12.73 0.13
CA VAL A 19 -13.00 14.08 -0.16
C VAL A 19 -11.47 14.10 -0.11
N ALA A 20 -10.87 13.51 0.93
CA ALA A 20 -9.42 13.45 1.11
C ALA A 20 -8.72 12.73 -0.06
N SER A 21 -9.23 11.57 -0.47
CA SER A 21 -8.68 10.74 -1.55
C SER A 21 -8.80 11.38 -2.93
N ASN A 22 -9.64 12.40 -3.08
CA ASN A 22 -9.81 13.17 -4.31
C ASN A 22 -9.18 14.57 -4.25
N THR A 23 -8.48 14.91 -3.17
CA THR A 23 -7.84 16.22 -2.99
C THR A 23 -6.35 16.14 -3.30
N PRO A 24 -5.84 16.80 -4.37
CA PRO A 24 -4.46 16.59 -4.84
C PRO A 24 -3.35 16.82 -3.81
N HIS A 25 -3.45 17.88 -2.99
CA HIS A 25 -2.41 18.15 -1.99
C HIS A 25 -2.40 17.13 -0.85
N VAL A 26 -3.56 16.58 -0.51
CA VAL A 26 -3.71 15.51 0.49
C VAL A 26 -3.10 14.22 -0.03
N ILE A 27 -3.39 13.85 -1.29
CA ILE A 27 -2.80 12.67 -1.94
C ILE A 27 -1.27 12.76 -1.92
N ASP A 28 -0.72 13.92 -2.30
CA ASP A 28 0.73 14.14 -2.32
C ASP A 28 1.35 14.05 -0.91
N GLU A 29 0.66 14.54 0.12
CA GLU A 29 1.13 14.48 1.50
C GLU A 29 1.09 13.06 2.07
N VAL A 30 -0.01 12.35 1.88
CA VAL A 30 -0.15 10.95 2.28
C VAL A 30 0.88 10.08 1.56
N ALA A 31 1.08 10.28 0.25
CA ALA A 31 2.09 9.56 -0.52
C ALA A 31 3.51 9.75 0.05
N ARG A 32 3.89 10.99 0.38
CA ARG A 32 5.18 11.27 1.01
C ARG A 32 5.30 10.63 2.39
N TRP A 33 4.24 10.68 3.20
CA TRP A 33 4.21 10.04 4.51
C TRP A 33 4.37 8.52 4.41
N MET A 34 3.66 7.87 3.49
CA MET A 34 3.77 6.41 3.28
C MET A 34 5.20 6.02 2.87
N LEU A 35 5.84 6.78 1.98
CA LEU A 35 7.23 6.54 1.59
C LEU A 35 8.20 6.71 2.76
N ALA A 36 8.03 7.77 3.56
CA ALA A 36 8.85 8.02 4.73
C ALA A 36 8.67 6.92 5.78
N ARG A 37 7.44 6.50 6.05
CA ARG A 37 7.12 5.42 6.99
C ARG A 37 7.74 4.09 6.56
N ARG A 38 7.73 3.80 5.26
CA ARG A 38 8.19 2.52 4.69
C ARG A 38 9.71 2.43 4.50
N PHE A 39 10.35 3.52 4.05
CA PHE A 39 11.76 3.50 3.65
C PHE A 39 12.63 4.52 4.41
N GLY A 40 12.07 5.26 5.37
CA GLY A 40 12.79 6.35 6.07
C GLY A 40 13.13 7.54 5.17
N LYS A 41 12.60 7.59 3.94
CA LYS A 41 12.93 8.62 2.95
C LYS A 41 11.95 9.79 3.02
N ILE A 42 12.42 10.92 3.56
CA ILE A 42 11.68 12.18 3.54
C ILE A 42 11.92 12.87 2.19
N LEU A 43 10.84 13.26 1.50
CA LEU A 43 10.90 14.02 0.25
C LEU A 43 10.55 15.49 0.48
N HIS A 44 11.04 16.35 -0.42
CA HIS A 44 10.69 17.76 -0.42
C HIS A 44 9.17 17.95 -0.61
N PRO A 45 8.51 18.92 0.06
CA PRO A 45 7.05 19.13 -0.04
C PRO A 45 6.53 19.40 -1.46
N ALA A 46 7.40 19.85 -2.37
CA ALA A 46 7.04 20.06 -3.78
C ALA A 46 6.99 18.75 -4.61
N HIS A 47 7.49 17.63 -4.07
CA HIS A 47 7.46 16.34 -4.76
C HIS A 47 6.10 15.68 -4.60
N GLY A 48 5.33 15.61 -5.68
CA GLY A 48 4.05 14.92 -5.70
C GLY A 48 4.15 13.40 -5.83
N ILE A 49 3.00 12.76 -5.88
CA ILE A 49 2.80 11.30 -5.91
C ILE A 49 3.62 10.57 -6.98
N ASN A 50 3.81 11.17 -8.16
CA ASN A 50 4.57 10.51 -9.24
C ASN A 50 6.06 10.32 -8.89
N VAL A 51 6.64 11.28 -8.16
CA VAL A 51 8.02 11.17 -7.66
C VAL A 51 8.09 10.06 -6.62
N VAL A 52 7.13 10.02 -5.70
CA VAL A 52 7.01 8.96 -4.67
C VAL A 52 6.97 7.57 -5.32
N ARG A 53 6.07 7.36 -6.28
CA ARG A 53 5.94 6.08 -7.01
C ARG A 53 7.23 5.69 -7.74
N GLY A 54 7.98 6.66 -8.26
CA GLY A 54 9.29 6.43 -8.88
C GLY A 54 10.31 5.86 -7.89
N TYR A 55 10.43 6.47 -6.71
CA TYR A 55 11.31 5.98 -5.63
C TYR A 55 10.88 4.58 -5.16
N GLU A 56 9.59 4.42 -4.85
CA GLU A 56 9.05 3.16 -4.37
C GLU A 56 9.25 2.03 -5.39
N GLY A 57 8.99 2.28 -6.68
CA GLY A 57 9.19 1.29 -7.73
C GLY A 57 10.64 0.82 -7.86
N ALA A 58 11.61 1.73 -7.71
CA ALA A 58 13.02 1.38 -7.71
C ALA A 58 13.40 0.51 -6.50
N GLN A 59 12.95 0.91 -5.31
CA GLN A 59 13.18 0.16 -4.07
C GLN A 59 12.55 -1.24 -4.12
N ILE A 60 11.30 -1.34 -4.58
CA ILE A 60 10.59 -2.63 -4.72
C ILE A 60 11.35 -3.58 -5.65
N ARG A 61 11.84 -3.11 -6.80
CA ARG A 61 12.63 -3.95 -7.72
C ARG A 61 13.90 -4.46 -7.06
N GLN A 62 14.57 -3.63 -6.26
CA GLN A 62 15.76 -4.03 -5.51
C GLN A 62 15.43 -5.06 -4.43
N THR A 63 14.33 -4.87 -3.69
CA THR A 63 13.89 -5.83 -2.65
C THR A 63 13.59 -7.20 -3.24
N TYR A 64 12.89 -7.28 -4.38
CA TYR A 64 12.66 -8.58 -5.02
C TYR A 64 13.95 -9.25 -5.46
N LYS A 65 14.89 -8.51 -6.06
CA LYS A 65 16.20 -9.06 -6.44
C LYS A 65 16.98 -9.58 -5.23
N LYS A 66 16.93 -8.86 -4.10
CA LYS A 66 17.57 -9.28 -2.84
C LYS A 66 16.96 -10.59 -2.33
N LEU A 67 15.63 -10.66 -2.24
CA LEU A 67 14.93 -11.89 -1.81
C LEU A 67 15.20 -13.06 -2.75
N ALA A 68 15.21 -12.82 -4.06
CA ALA A 68 15.55 -13.83 -5.05
C ALA A 68 16.95 -14.41 -4.82
N ALA A 69 17.95 -13.55 -4.61
CA ALA A 69 19.31 -13.96 -4.30
C ALA A 69 19.41 -14.71 -2.95
N GLU A 70 18.75 -14.20 -1.90
CA GLU A 70 18.75 -14.80 -0.56
C GLU A 70 18.18 -16.23 -0.56
N TYR A 71 17.13 -16.46 -1.34
CA TYR A 71 16.45 -17.75 -1.42
C TYR A 71 16.89 -18.62 -2.60
N GLY A 72 17.88 -18.19 -3.40
CA GLY A 72 18.38 -18.93 -4.55
C GLY A 72 17.35 -19.14 -5.67
N ILE A 73 16.46 -18.17 -5.89
CA ILE A 73 15.39 -18.24 -6.89
C ILE A 73 15.75 -17.36 -8.10
N GLU A 74 15.65 -17.91 -9.31
CA GLU A 74 15.76 -17.11 -10.53
C GLU A 74 14.63 -16.07 -10.63
N TRP A 75 15.00 -14.82 -10.92
CA TRP A 75 14.05 -13.70 -10.92
C TRP A 75 14.18 -12.82 -12.15
N ASP A 76 13.15 -12.87 -13.00
CA ASP A 76 13.01 -12.10 -14.25
C ASP A 76 12.07 -10.90 -14.11
N GLY A 77 11.57 -10.65 -12.89
CA GLY A 77 10.65 -9.56 -12.59
C GLY A 77 9.25 -10.02 -12.18
N ARG A 78 8.48 -9.07 -11.65
CA ARG A 78 7.11 -9.33 -11.21
C ARG A 78 6.17 -9.34 -12.42
N LYS A 79 5.51 -10.47 -12.65
CA LYS A 79 4.49 -10.66 -13.68
C LYS A 79 3.14 -10.95 -13.04
N THR A 80 2.16 -10.06 -13.25
CA THR A 80 0.79 -10.16 -12.71
C THR A 80 -0.27 -10.36 -13.80
N THR A 81 0.09 -10.13 -15.06
CA THR A 81 -0.80 -10.25 -16.23
C THR A 81 -0.41 -11.46 -17.09
N GLY A 82 -1.37 -12.04 -17.78
CA GLY A 82 -1.18 -13.20 -18.66
C GLY A 82 -1.96 -14.44 -18.20
N LYS A 83 -1.82 -15.55 -18.92
CA LYS A 83 -2.47 -16.82 -18.55
C LYS A 83 -1.83 -17.33 -17.27
N TRP A 84 -2.64 -17.67 -16.26
CA TRP A 84 -2.17 -18.17 -14.97
C TRP A 84 -1.08 -19.23 -15.14
N ASP A 85 -1.33 -20.24 -15.99
CA ASP A 85 -0.42 -21.37 -16.18
C ASP A 85 0.96 -20.98 -16.73
N SER A 86 1.05 -19.86 -17.46
CA SER A 86 2.31 -19.34 -18.01
C SER A 86 3.20 -18.62 -16.99
N LEU A 87 2.69 -18.32 -15.79
CA LEU A 87 3.47 -17.66 -14.75
C LEU A 87 4.43 -18.65 -14.06
N THR A 88 5.62 -18.15 -13.71
CA THR A 88 6.58 -18.92 -12.91
C THR A 88 5.99 -19.26 -11.53
N PRO A 89 6.41 -20.38 -10.90
CA PRO A 89 5.92 -20.76 -9.57
C PRO A 89 6.05 -19.63 -8.54
N ILE A 90 7.15 -18.87 -8.57
CA ILE A 90 7.34 -17.71 -7.69
C ILE A 90 6.33 -16.60 -7.95
N ASN A 91 6.05 -16.26 -9.22
CA ASN A 91 5.05 -15.23 -9.54
C ASN A 91 3.63 -15.66 -9.13
N LYS A 92 3.26 -16.93 -9.33
CA LYS A 92 1.98 -17.48 -8.84
C LYS A 92 1.89 -17.41 -7.31
N THR A 93 2.94 -17.85 -6.63
CA THR A 93 2.98 -17.91 -5.16
C THR A 93 2.92 -16.52 -4.54
N ILE A 94 3.64 -15.53 -5.08
CA ILE A 94 3.53 -14.13 -4.64
C ILE A 94 2.11 -13.60 -4.86
N SER A 95 1.46 -13.92 -5.99
CA SER A 95 0.06 -13.51 -6.24
C SER A 95 -0.89 -14.06 -5.18
N ILE A 96 -0.73 -15.32 -4.78
CA ILE A 96 -1.55 -15.94 -3.73
C ILE A 96 -1.32 -15.27 -2.37
N CYS A 97 -0.06 -15.02 -2.00
CA CYS A 97 0.28 -14.30 -0.78
C CYS A 97 -0.33 -12.89 -0.75
N ASN A 98 -0.21 -12.16 -1.86
CA ASN A 98 -0.77 -10.81 -1.98
C ASN A 98 -2.30 -10.83 -1.86
N SER A 99 -2.99 -11.73 -2.57
CA SER A 99 -4.44 -11.86 -2.47
C SER A 99 -4.90 -12.18 -1.04
N ALA A 100 -4.16 -13.02 -0.32
CA ALA A 100 -4.46 -13.31 1.09
C ALA A 100 -4.29 -12.07 1.97
N LEU A 101 -3.21 -11.29 1.78
CA LEU A 101 -2.99 -10.04 2.50
C LEU A 101 -4.05 -8.99 2.18
N TYR A 102 -4.44 -8.86 0.90
CA TYR A 102 -5.46 -7.91 0.47
C TYR A 102 -6.81 -8.20 1.12
N GLY A 103 -7.21 -9.48 1.24
CA GLY A 103 -8.41 -9.85 1.96
C GLY A 103 -8.37 -9.49 3.45
N LEU A 104 -7.23 -9.70 4.12
CA LEU A 104 -7.07 -9.28 5.53
C LEU A 104 -7.09 -7.75 5.68
N THR A 105 -6.46 -7.04 4.75
CA THR A 105 -6.37 -5.57 4.75
C THR A 105 -7.74 -4.94 4.53
N GLU A 106 -8.55 -5.51 3.63
CA GLU A 106 -9.94 -5.08 3.42
C GLU A 106 -10.77 -5.20 4.72
N ILE A 107 -10.61 -6.30 5.45
CA ILE A 107 -11.25 -6.49 6.76
C ILE A 107 -10.77 -5.42 7.76
N ALA A 108 -9.47 -5.15 7.82
CA ALA A 108 -8.90 -4.13 8.69
C ALA A 108 -9.45 -2.72 8.41
N ILE A 109 -9.56 -2.38 7.12
CA ILE A 109 -10.08 -1.07 6.67
C ILE A 109 -11.56 -0.90 7.05
N ILE A 110 -12.38 -1.92 6.78
CA ILE A 110 -13.81 -1.90 7.11
C ILE A 110 -13.98 -1.80 8.64
N HIS A 111 -13.18 -2.56 9.39
CA HIS A 111 -13.19 -2.55 10.84
C HIS A 111 -12.84 -1.16 11.42
N ALA A 112 -11.87 -0.47 10.83
CA ALA A 112 -11.47 0.89 11.17
C ALA A 112 -12.51 1.97 10.76
N GLY A 113 -13.60 1.60 10.07
CA GLY A 113 -14.67 2.52 9.68
C GLY A 113 -14.43 3.27 8.38
N TYR A 114 -13.60 2.73 7.49
CA TYR A 114 -13.26 3.32 6.19
C TYR A 114 -13.68 2.44 5.00
N SER A 115 -13.73 3.04 3.82
CA SER A 115 -14.04 2.35 2.57
C SER A 115 -12.76 1.75 1.92
N PRO A 116 -12.75 0.47 1.54
CA PRO A 116 -11.63 -0.15 0.80
C PRO A 116 -11.33 0.47 -0.57
N TYR A 117 -12.29 1.22 -1.12
CA TYR A 117 -12.30 1.63 -2.52
C TYR A 117 -11.64 3.00 -2.77
N PHE A 118 -11.46 3.82 -1.74
CA PHE A 118 -10.96 5.19 -1.87
C PHE A 118 -9.57 5.34 -1.25
N GLY A 119 -8.54 5.23 -2.09
CA GLY A 119 -7.13 5.34 -1.70
C GLY A 119 -6.44 6.55 -2.30
N PHE A 120 -5.14 6.67 -2.03
CA PHE A 120 -4.25 7.75 -2.42
C PHE A 120 -3.24 7.26 -3.47
N MET A 121 -2.48 6.21 -3.15
CA MET A 121 -1.38 5.73 -3.99
C MET A 121 -1.86 4.93 -5.20
N HIS A 122 -3.02 4.28 -5.13
CA HIS A 122 -3.59 3.49 -6.22
C HIS A 122 -4.87 4.10 -6.85
N GLY A 123 -5.20 5.36 -6.53
CA GLY A 123 -6.22 6.16 -7.22
C GLY A 123 -7.57 5.46 -7.41
N HIS A 124 -8.01 5.30 -8.66
CA HIS A 124 -9.29 4.67 -9.03
C HIS A 124 -9.21 3.15 -9.23
N SER A 125 -8.14 2.49 -8.78
CA SER A 125 -8.10 1.04 -8.80
C SER A 125 -9.22 0.48 -7.91
N GLY A 126 -9.88 -0.61 -8.34
CA GLY A 126 -11.10 -1.10 -7.70
C GLY A 126 -11.00 -1.44 -6.21
N LYS A 127 -9.80 -1.49 -5.60
CA LYS A 127 -9.61 -1.60 -4.14
C LYS A 127 -8.42 -0.73 -3.70
N ALA A 128 -8.44 0.55 -4.08
CA ALA A 128 -7.26 1.41 -3.97
C ALA A 128 -6.65 1.49 -2.56
N LEU A 129 -7.47 1.69 -1.52
CA LEU A 129 -6.94 1.77 -0.15
C LEU A 129 -6.37 0.43 0.32
N VAL A 130 -6.97 -0.69 -0.11
CA VAL A 130 -6.44 -2.02 0.19
C VAL A 130 -5.01 -2.16 -0.33
N TYR A 131 -4.76 -1.72 -1.56
CA TYR A 131 -3.43 -1.78 -2.15
C TYR A 131 -2.45 -0.84 -1.47
N ASP A 132 -2.88 0.38 -1.15
CA ASP A 132 -2.07 1.36 -0.42
C ASP A 132 -1.55 0.79 0.90
N ILE A 133 -2.44 0.28 1.74
CA ILE A 133 -2.09 -0.20 3.08
C ILE A 133 -1.32 -1.52 3.02
N ALA A 134 -1.78 -2.48 2.22
CA ALA A 134 -1.14 -3.78 2.12
C ALA A 134 0.29 -3.68 1.57
N ASP A 135 0.53 -2.79 0.60
CA ASP A 135 1.85 -2.65 -0.02
C ASP A 135 2.91 -2.08 0.92
N MET A 136 2.51 -1.40 1.99
CA MET A 136 3.43 -0.96 3.05
C MET A 136 4.03 -2.12 3.83
N LEU A 137 3.26 -3.19 4.06
CA LEU A 137 3.66 -4.31 4.92
C LEU A 137 4.01 -5.59 4.16
N LYS A 138 3.66 -5.70 2.87
CA LYS A 138 3.77 -6.98 2.14
C LYS A 138 5.17 -7.57 2.08
N PHE A 139 6.22 -6.74 2.07
CA PHE A 139 7.60 -7.21 2.01
C PHE A 139 8.17 -7.62 3.36
N GLU A 140 7.57 -7.14 4.45
CA GLU A 140 7.94 -7.54 5.81
C GLU A 140 7.33 -8.89 6.19
N HIS A 141 6.12 -9.18 5.68
CA HIS A 141 5.38 -10.37 6.11
C HIS A 141 5.17 -11.43 5.02
N VAL A 142 4.40 -11.12 3.97
CA VAL A 142 3.85 -12.18 3.08
C VAL A 142 4.74 -12.49 1.88
N THR A 143 5.55 -11.54 1.42
CA THR A 143 6.45 -11.76 0.29
C THR A 143 7.57 -12.76 0.64
N PRO A 144 8.27 -12.65 1.80
CA PRO A 144 9.27 -13.64 2.19
C PRO A 144 8.69 -15.05 2.33
N ILE A 145 7.41 -15.19 2.72
CA ILE A 145 6.72 -16.48 2.78
C ILE A 145 6.69 -17.14 1.40
N ALA A 146 6.40 -16.38 0.33
CA ALA A 146 6.35 -16.92 -1.03
C ALA A 146 7.73 -17.43 -1.48
N PHE A 147 8.78 -16.62 -1.28
CA PHE A 147 10.15 -17.01 -1.63
C PHE A 147 10.60 -18.26 -0.87
N ARG A 148 10.43 -18.27 0.47
CA ARG A 148 10.79 -19.42 1.30
C ARG A 148 10.07 -20.70 0.88
N ILE A 149 8.79 -20.62 0.53
CA ILE A 149 8.01 -21.81 0.17
C ILE A 149 8.41 -22.37 -1.19
N VAL A 150 8.73 -21.50 -2.15
CA VAL A 150 9.22 -21.93 -3.46
C VAL A 150 10.63 -22.51 -3.34
N ALA A 151 11.50 -21.91 -2.53
CA ALA A 151 12.87 -22.37 -2.31
C ALA A 151 12.94 -23.76 -1.64
N ASP A 152 11.96 -24.14 -0.83
CA ASP A 152 11.85 -25.48 -0.23
C ASP A 152 11.56 -26.60 -1.27
N GLY A 153 11.30 -26.25 -2.54
CA GLY A 153 11.25 -27.21 -3.66
C GLY A 153 10.09 -28.21 -3.64
N ARG A 154 9.23 -28.16 -2.63
CA ARG A 154 8.09 -29.06 -2.46
C ARG A 154 6.93 -28.70 -3.39
N PRO A 155 6.12 -29.68 -3.83
CA PRO A 155 5.04 -29.47 -4.77
C PRO A 155 3.94 -28.57 -4.20
N ASN A 156 3.17 -27.95 -5.11
CA ASN A 156 2.04 -27.07 -4.82
C ASN A 156 2.39 -25.86 -3.91
N PRO A 157 3.40 -25.06 -4.27
CA PRO A 157 3.86 -23.92 -3.45
C PRO A 157 2.74 -22.89 -3.20
N GLU A 158 1.83 -22.70 -4.15
CA GLU A 158 0.69 -21.78 -4.05
C GLU A 158 -0.23 -22.12 -2.87
N TRP A 159 -0.65 -23.38 -2.79
CA TRP A 159 -1.52 -23.86 -1.71
C TRP A 159 -0.84 -23.76 -0.35
N ARG A 160 0.44 -24.17 -0.30
CA ARG A 160 1.24 -24.09 0.91
C ARG A 160 1.43 -22.65 1.38
N ALA A 161 1.60 -21.71 0.45
CA ALA A 161 1.72 -20.29 0.76
C ALA A 161 0.42 -19.70 1.30
N ARG A 162 -0.72 -20.06 0.72
CA ARG A 162 -2.03 -19.71 1.29
C ARG A 162 -2.18 -20.22 2.73
N ALA A 163 -1.83 -21.48 2.98
CA ALA A 163 -1.88 -22.05 4.32
C ALA A 163 -0.92 -21.35 5.30
N ALA A 164 0.27 -20.96 4.83
CA ALA A 164 1.23 -20.21 5.63
C ALA A 164 0.73 -18.80 5.98
N CYS A 165 0.12 -18.08 5.04
CA CYS A 165 -0.53 -16.80 5.31
C CYS A 165 -1.67 -16.96 6.32
N ALA A 166 -2.53 -17.97 6.17
CA ALA A 166 -3.59 -18.24 7.13
C ALA A 166 -3.06 -18.47 8.56
N ARG A 167 -1.94 -19.21 8.71
CA ARG A 167 -1.29 -19.41 10.02
C ARG A 167 -0.72 -18.11 10.58
N LEU A 168 -0.12 -17.25 9.74
CA LEU A 168 0.35 -15.93 10.14
C LEU A 168 -0.80 -15.08 10.69
N PHE A 169 -1.96 -15.08 10.02
CA PHE A 169 -3.09 -14.24 10.37
C PHE A 169 -3.79 -14.64 11.66
N ARG A 170 -3.74 -15.94 12.04
CA ARG A 170 -4.32 -16.45 13.30
C ARG A 170 -3.79 -15.79 14.56
N ARG A 171 -2.59 -15.18 14.52
CA ARG A 171 -2.00 -14.47 15.67
C ARG A 171 -2.62 -13.09 15.89
N CYS A 172 -3.44 -12.59 14.95
CA CYS A 172 -4.08 -11.27 14.95
C CYS A 172 -3.13 -10.05 15.08
N SER A 173 -1.82 -10.24 15.18
CA SER A 173 -0.84 -9.16 15.25
C SER A 173 -0.85 -8.33 13.97
N LEU A 174 -0.82 -8.98 12.81
CA LEU A 174 -0.87 -8.31 11.52
C LEU A 174 -2.21 -7.59 11.29
N LEU A 175 -3.33 -8.15 11.76
CA LEU A 175 -4.62 -7.46 11.68
C LEU A 175 -4.61 -6.17 12.49
N ARG A 176 -4.09 -6.20 13.73
CA ARG A 176 -3.95 -5.00 14.56
C ARG A 176 -3.04 -3.96 13.91
N GLU A 177 -1.92 -4.40 13.35
CA GLU A 177 -0.99 -3.51 12.65
C GLU A 177 -1.63 -2.86 11.42
N LEU A 178 -2.41 -3.62 10.63
CA LEU A 178 -3.15 -3.09 9.50
C LEU A 178 -4.22 -2.06 9.92
N ILE A 179 -4.90 -2.30 11.05
CA ILE A 179 -5.87 -1.34 11.61
C ILE A 179 -5.15 -0.05 12.01
N THR A 180 -4.08 -0.15 12.80
CA THR A 180 -3.28 1.01 13.23
C THR A 180 -2.75 1.78 12.03
N LEU A 181 -2.22 1.09 11.02
CA LEU A 181 -1.70 1.73 9.82
C LEU A 181 -2.79 2.44 9.02
N THR A 182 -4.01 1.87 8.98
CA THR A 182 -5.17 2.50 8.36
C THR A 182 -5.55 3.79 9.10
N GLU A 183 -5.63 3.74 10.43
CA GLU A 183 -5.94 4.90 11.27
C GLU A 183 -4.86 5.99 11.13
N GLU A 184 -3.58 5.64 11.16
CA GLU A 184 -2.46 6.57 10.93
C GLU A 184 -2.56 7.25 9.56
N THR A 185 -2.81 6.46 8.50
CA THR A 185 -2.95 6.97 7.13
C THR A 185 -4.11 7.98 7.04
N MET A 186 -5.25 7.65 7.64
CA MET A 186 -6.43 8.52 7.63
C MET A 186 -6.24 9.76 8.50
N ASN A 187 -5.53 9.66 9.62
CA ASN A 187 -5.18 10.81 10.45
C ASN A 187 -4.32 11.83 9.68
N VAL A 188 -3.33 11.36 8.91
CA VAL A 188 -2.52 12.22 8.03
C VAL A 188 -3.42 12.87 6.97
N ALA A 189 -4.27 12.07 6.30
CA ALA A 189 -5.16 12.57 5.26
C ALA A 189 -6.12 13.65 5.78
N PHE A 190 -6.72 13.42 6.94
CA PHE A 190 -7.68 14.34 7.55
C PHE A 190 -7.03 15.59 8.12
N THR A 191 -5.81 15.49 8.64
CA THR A 191 -5.03 16.65 9.08
C THR A 191 -4.70 17.54 7.88
N SER A 192 -4.19 16.95 6.81
CA SER A 192 -3.88 17.66 5.55
C SER A 192 -5.11 18.31 4.93
N LEU A 193 -6.27 17.64 4.99
CA LEU A 193 -7.53 18.17 4.50
C LEU A 193 -8.01 19.38 5.32
N ALA A 194 -7.81 19.38 6.63
CA ALA A 194 -8.19 20.48 7.51
C ALA A 194 -7.25 21.70 7.36
N THR A 195 -5.99 21.50 6.97
CA THR A 195 -5.06 22.59 6.72
C THR A 195 -5.33 23.25 5.36
N LYS A 196 -5.56 24.58 5.35
CA LYS A 196 -5.60 25.33 4.09
C LYS A 196 -4.24 25.22 3.40
N PRO A 197 -4.17 24.82 2.11
CA PRO A 197 -2.91 24.82 1.40
C PRO A 197 -2.32 26.23 1.42
N PRO A 198 -1.00 26.39 1.61
CA PRO A 198 -0.37 27.70 1.54
C PRO A 198 -0.73 28.30 0.17
N ARG A 199 -1.34 29.50 0.19
CA ARG A 199 -1.68 30.22 -1.05
C ARG A 199 -0.43 30.20 -1.93
N ARG A 200 -0.50 29.56 -3.10
CA ARG A 200 0.50 29.76 -4.16
C ARG A 200 0.59 31.28 -4.32
N ARG A 201 1.68 31.90 -3.86
CA ARG A 201 2.00 33.27 -4.28
C ARG A 201 1.97 33.18 -5.79
N ARG A 202 1.01 33.85 -6.45
CA ARG A 202 1.15 34.16 -7.87
C ARG A 202 2.55 34.73 -7.97
N LYS A 203 3.44 34.07 -8.72
CA LYS A 203 4.67 34.74 -9.14
C LYS A 203 4.15 36.02 -9.79
N ASN A 204 4.52 37.17 -9.25
CA ASN A 204 4.26 38.44 -9.92
C ASN A 204 4.91 38.27 -11.29
N LEU A 205 4.09 38.08 -12.32
CA LEU A 205 4.56 38.19 -13.69
C LEU A 205 5.13 39.60 -13.79
N PRO A 206 6.36 39.78 -14.27
CA PRO A 206 6.89 41.11 -14.52
C PRO A 206 5.88 41.90 -15.35
N GLY A 207 5.66 43.17 -15.00
CA GLY A 207 4.58 44.00 -15.55
C GLY A 207 4.60 44.21 -17.08
N TYR A 208 5.59 43.70 -17.79
CA TYR A 208 5.68 43.77 -19.25
C TYR A 208 4.84 42.71 -19.99
N MET A 209 4.27 41.70 -19.31
CA MET A 209 3.39 40.70 -19.92
C MET A 209 1.88 41.01 -19.78
N ALA A 210 1.53 42.18 -19.24
CA ALA A 210 0.14 42.63 -19.12
C ALA A 210 -0.15 43.75 -20.12
N LYS A 211 -0.12 43.44 -21.42
CA LYS A 211 -0.71 44.24 -22.51
C LYS A 211 -0.67 43.43 -23.81
N ASN A 212 -1.84 42.92 -24.21
CA ASN A 212 -2.40 42.89 -25.56
C ASN A 212 -3.83 42.36 -25.44
#